data_AF-A0A1F7R0U7-F1
#
_entry.id   AF-A0A1F7R0U7-F1
#
_cell.length_a   1.000
_cell.length_b   1.000
_cell.length_c   1.000
_cell.angle_alpha   90.00
_cell.angle_beta   90.00
_cell.angle_gamma   90.00
#
_symmetry.space_group_name_H-M   'P 1'
#
loop_
_entity.id
_entity.type
_entity.pdbx_description
1 polymer ?
#
loop_
_entity_poly.entity_id
_entity_poly.type
_entity_poly.pdbx_seq_one_letter_code
_entity_poly.pdbx_strand_id
1 'polypeptide(L)'
;MLKRCRYCNKQYPESDFGVAATLPTKVYRRQKCRRCYRETKRLLIARQRKWIADYKQRRQCAKCGVSDFRVLDFHHNDSSGKDFNVADFRYKAGFARLKEEIGKCQLLCANCHRIVHYEEINQ
;
A
#
# COMPACT_ATOMS: atom_id res chain seq x y z
N MET A 1 -34.18 -1.40 -6.20
CA MET A 1 -34.14 0.05 -5.92
C MET A 1 -32.85 0.65 -6.46
N LEU A 2 -32.92 1.86 -7.01
CA LEU A 2 -31.76 2.60 -7.51
C LEU A 2 -31.27 3.58 -6.43
N LYS A 3 -29.95 3.66 -6.27
CA LYS A 3 -29.26 4.55 -5.33
C LYS A 3 -28.39 5.53 -6.11
N ARG A 4 -28.44 6.81 -5.72
CA ARG A 4 -27.59 7.85 -6.28
C ARG A 4 -26.18 7.79 -5.68
N CYS A 5 -25.15 7.78 -6.51
CA CYS A 5 -23.78 7.92 -6.06
C CYS A 5 -23.46 9.36 -5.67
N ARG A 6 -22.94 9.59 -4.46
CA ARG A 6 -22.57 10.94 -3.96
C ARG A 6 -21.34 11.57 -4.63
N TYR A 7 -20.69 10.87 -5.58
CA TYR A 7 -19.47 11.34 -6.22
C TYR A 7 -19.66 11.69 -7.69
N CYS A 8 -20.36 10.85 -8.45
CA CYS A 8 -20.66 11.12 -9.86
C CYS A 8 -22.12 11.53 -10.10
N ASN A 9 -22.95 11.59 -9.06
CA ASN A 9 -24.37 11.94 -9.11
C ASN A 9 -25.27 11.04 -9.98
N LYS A 10 -24.73 9.96 -10.56
CA LYS A 10 -25.48 8.96 -11.35
C LYS A 10 -26.19 7.95 -10.45
N GLN A 11 -27.28 7.37 -10.97
CA GLN A 11 -28.06 6.33 -10.31
C GLN A 11 -27.58 4.94 -10.72
N TYR A 12 -27.50 4.02 -9.75
CA TYR A 12 -27.09 2.63 -9.96
C TYR A 12 -27.89 1.69 -9.05
N PRO A 13 -28.01 0.40 -9.38
CA PRO A 13 -28.49 -0.61 -8.45
C PRO A 13 -27.69 -0.64 -7.15
N GLU A 14 -28.30 -1.02 -6.03
CA GLU A 14 -27.59 -1.08 -4.74
C GLU A 14 -26.38 -2.05 -4.74
N SER A 15 -26.39 -3.07 -5.60
CA SER A 15 -25.29 -4.02 -5.79
C SER A 15 -24.00 -3.36 -6.31
N ASP A 16 -24.12 -2.21 -7.00
CA ASP A 16 -23.00 -1.39 -7.47
C ASP A 16 -22.34 -0.55 -6.36
N PHE A 17 -22.82 -0.68 -5.12
CA PHE A 17 -22.20 -0.07 -3.96
C PHE A 17 -21.58 -1.17 -3.09
N GLY A 18 -20.28 -1.06 -2.83
CA GLY A 18 -19.56 -2.01 -1.98
C GLY A 18 -20.13 -2.02 -0.55
N VAL A 19 -20.04 -3.15 0.14
CA VAL A 19 -20.41 -3.24 1.56
C VAL A 19 -19.40 -2.43 2.38
N ALA A 20 -19.92 -1.64 3.32
CA ALA A 20 -19.15 -0.88 4.30
C ALA A 20 -19.13 -1.59 5.65
N ALA A 21 -20.30 -2.07 6.10
CA ALA A 21 -20.47 -2.84 7.31
C ALA A 21 -21.68 -3.77 7.18
N THR A 22 -21.66 -4.88 7.90
CA THR A 22 -22.78 -5.82 8.01
C THR A 22 -23.14 -5.94 9.48
N LEU A 23 -24.35 -5.53 9.84
CA LEU A 23 -24.97 -5.81 11.14
C LEU A 23 -25.95 -6.99 10.96
N PRO A 24 -26.32 -7.71 12.04
CA PRO A 24 -27.25 -8.85 11.95
C PRO A 24 -28.56 -8.52 11.22
N THR A 25 -29.05 -7.30 11.36
CA THR A 25 -30.32 -6.83 10.79
C THR A 25 -30.18 -6.02 9.50
N LYS A 26 -28.97 -5.55 9.15
CA LYS A 26 -28.81 -4.56 8.08
C LYS A 26 -27.41 -4.55 7.45
N VAL A 27 -27.38 -4.52 6.12
CA VAL A 27 -26.16 -4.31 5.34
C VAL A 27 -26.00 -2.84 4.99
N TYR A 28 -24.94 -2.21 5.47
CA TYR A 28 -24.59 -0.83 5.15
C TYR A 28 -23.75 -0.80 3.88
N ARG A 29 -24.30 -0.20 2.83
CA ARG A 29 -23.62 -0.02 1.53
C ARG A 29 -22.95 1.35 1.45
N ARG A 30 -21.77 1.41 0.85
CA ARG A 30 -21.01 2.66 0.61
C ARG A 30 -21.85 3.69 -0.16
N GLN A 31 -21.53 4.97 0.00
CA GLN A 31 -22.18 6.08 -0.74
C GLN A 31 -21.56 6.32 -2.13
N LYS A 32 -20.43 5.66 -2.39
CA LYS A 32 -19.67 5.72 -3.63
C LYS A 32 -19.91 4.45 -4.44
N CYS A 33 -20.24 4.58 -5.72
CA CYS A 33 -20.36 3.43 -6.60
C CYS A 33 -19.00 2.77 -6.83
N ARG A 34 -18.99 1.50 -7.24
CA ARG A 34 -17.78 0.70 -7.50
C ARG A 34 -16.83 1.40 -8.49
N ARG A 35 -17.35 2.02 -9.54
CA ARG A 35 -16.54 2.76 -10.54
C ARG A 35 -15.77 3.91 -9.89
N CYS A 36 -16.47 4.82 -9.22
CA CYS A 36 -15.82 5.94 -8.55
C CYS A 36 -14.86 5.48 -7.44
N TYR A 37 -15.20 4.39 -6.74
CA TYR A 37 -14.31 3.81 -5.74
C TYR A 37 -13.00 3.31 -6.35
N ARG A 38 -13.09 2.51 -7.42
CA ARG A 38 -11.92 2.00 -8.17
C ARG A 38 -11.05 3.14 -8.68
N GLU A 39 -11.65 4.18 -9.25
CA GLU A 39 -10.88 5.30 -9.79
C GLU A 39 -10.10 6.05 -8.71
N THR A 40 -10.73 6.36 -7.57
CA THR A 40 -10.00 6.99 -6.47
C THR A 40 -8.93 6.10 -5.89
N LYS A 41 -9.15 4.78 -5.81
CA LYS A 41 -8.11 3.84 -5.37
C LYS A 41 -6.95 3.78 -6.36
N ARG A 42 -7.22 3.80 -7.68
CA ARG A 42 -6.21 3.89 -8.75
C ARG A 42 -5.33 5.12 -8.60
N LEU A 43 -5.94 6.30 -8.45
CA LEU A 43 -5.22 7.57 -8.28
C LEU A 43 -4.38 7.58 -7.00
N LEU A 44 -4.92 7.07 -5.88
CA LEU A 44 -4.19 6.94 -4.62
C LEU A 44 -2.97 6.04 -4.77
N ILE A 45 -3.14 4.86 -5.39
CA ILE A 45 -2.07 3.89 -5.65
C ILE A 45 -0.99 4.51 -6.54
N ALA A 46 -1.37 5.21 -7.61
CA ALA A 46 -0.44 5.90 -8.49
C ALA A 46 0.38 6.96 -7.74
N ARG A 47 -0.27 7.80 -6.93
CA ARG A 47 0.40 8.81 -6.09
C ARG A 47 1.42 8.18 -5.13
N GLN A 48 1.03 7.09 -4.47
CA GLN A 48 1.93 6.38 -3.56
C GLN A 48 3.12 5.74 -4.29
N ARG A 49 2.90 5.13 -5.47
CA ARG A 49 3.97 4.57 -6.30
C ARG A 49 4.98 5.64 -6.69
N LYS A 50 4.50 6.79 -7.17
CA LYS A 50 5.36 7.92 -7.52
C LYS A 50 6.19 8.37 -6.32
N TRP A 51 5.55 8.60 -5.18
CA TRP A 51 6.26 9.01 -3.97
C TRP A 51 7.32 8.00 -3.52
N ILE A 52 7.03 6.68 -3.59
CA ILE A 52 8.00 5.63 -3.25
C ILE A 52 9.17 5.63 -4.24
N ALA A 53 8.90 5.77 -5.54
CA ALA A 53 9.95 5.84 -6.55
C ALA A 53 10.86 7.06 -6.31
N ASP A 54 10.27 8.24 -6.09
CA ASP A 54 11.00 9.48 -5.77
C ASP A 54 11.82 9.33 -4.48
N TYR A 55 11.29 8.60 -3.47
CA TYR A 55 12.00 8.28 -2.25
C TYR A 55 13.23 7.40 -2.51
N LYS A 56 13.09 6.35 -3.33
CA LYS A 56 14.18 5.42 -3.65
C LYS A 56 15.24 6.03 -4.57
N GLN A 57 14.87 6.89 -5.51
CA GLN A 57 15.79 7.51 -6.48
C GLN A 57 16.89 8.37 -5.86
N ARG A 58 16.68 8.87 -4.65
CA ARG A 58 17.66 9.72 -3.93
C ARG A 58 18.54 8.92 -2.97
N ARG A 59 18.52 7.60 -3.09
CA ARG A 59 19.12 6.66 -2.13
C ARG A 59 19.76 5.50 -2.89
N GLN A 60 20.58 4.76 -2.17
CA GLN A 60 21.26 3.57 -2.66
C GLN A 60 21.14 2.44 -1.62
N CYS A 61 21.48 1.22 -2.03
CA CYS A 61 21.59 0.10 -1.11
C CYS A 61 22.60 0.42 0.00
N ALA A 62 22.18 0.31 1.25
CA ALA A 62 23.02 0.60 2.41
C ALA A 62 24.20 -0.40 2.58
N LYS A 63 24.14 -1.58 1.94
CA LYS A 63 25.21 -2.61 2.02
C LYS A 63 26.19 -2.54 0.85
N CYS A 64 25.69 -2.56 -0.40
CA CYS A 64 26.54 -2.65 -1.59
C CYS A 64 26.59 -1.38 -2.45
N GLY A 65 25.86 -0.32 -2.08
CA GLY A 65 25.94 0.97 -2.76
C GLY A 65 25.22 1.07 -4.12
N VAL A 66 24.58 0.01 -4.62
CA VAL A 66 23.82 0.10 -5.88
C VAL A 66 22.72 1.17 -5.78
N SER A 67 22.66 2.07 -6.75
CA SER A 67 21.78 3.23 -6.76
C SER A 67 20.58 3.10 -7.69
N ASP A 68 20.46 2.00 -8.45
CA ASP A 68 19.27 1.76 -9.26
C ASP A 68 18.07 1.51 -8.36
N PHE A 69 17.20 2.52 -8.26
CA PHE A 69 16.02 2.51 -7.40
C PHE A 69 15.06 1.35 -7.67
N ARG A 70 15.10 0.76 -8.87
CA ARG A 70 14.23 -0.35 -9.29
C ARG A 70 14.57 -1.64 -8.58
N VAL A 71 15.82 -1.81 -8.14
CA VAL A 71 16.28 -3.01 -7.42
C VAL A 71 16.31 -2.84 -5.91
N LEU A 72 15.98 -1.66 -5.39
CA LEU A 72 15.97 -1.40 -3.96
C LEU A 72 14.65 -1.83 -3.33
N ASP A 73 14.71 -2.42 -2.15
CA ASP A 73 13.61 -2.86 -1.31
C ASP A 73 13.76 -2.31 0.11
N PHE A 74 12.61 -2.22 0.80
CA PHE A 74 12.55 -1.73 2.18
C PHE A 74 12.68 -2.91 3.13
N HIS A 75 13.76 -2.89 3.91
CA HIS A 75 14.09 -3.88 4.92
C HIS A 75 13.76 -3.32 6.30
N HIS A 76 13.13 -4.11 7.18
CA HIS A 76 12.89 -3.72 8.57
C HIS A 76 14.04 -4.21 9.44
N ASN A 77 14.59 -3.33 10.28
CA ASN A 77 15.68 -3.70 11.18
C ASN A 77 15.21 -4.47 12.43
N ASP A 78 13.90 -4.45 12.73
CA ASP A 78 13.32 -5.22 13.84
C ASP A 78 12.65 -6.49 13.29
N SER A 79 13.33 -7.62 13.43
CA SER A 79 12.87 -8.97 13.03
C SER A 79 11.69 -9.49 13.85
N SER A 80 11.24 -8.76 14.89
CA SER A 80 10.09 -9.14 15.73
C SER A 80 8.72 -8.97 15.04
N GLY A 81 8.67 -8.30 13.89
CA GLY A 81 7.43 -7.99 13.18
C GLY A 81 7.48 -8.35 11.71
N LYS A 82 6.59 -9.27 11.29
CA LYS A 82 6.23 -9.65 9.91
C LYS A 82 6.75 -8.71 8.83
N ASP A 83 7.46 -9.27 7.85
CA ASP A 83 7.84 -8.62 6.59
C ASP A 83 6.82 -7.57 6.14
N PHE A 84 7.21 -6.31 6.24
CA PHE A 84 6.41 -5.21 5.74
C PHE A 84 6.45 -5.23 4.21
N ASN A 85 5.48 -5.90 3.62
CA ASN A 85 5.27 -5.76 2.20
C ASN A 85 4.62 -4.39 1.92
N VAL A 86 5.44 -3.45 1.44
CA VAL A 86 4.98 -2.10 1.02
C VAL A 86 3.84 -2.22 0.01
N ALA A 87 3.83 -3.23 -0.85
CA ALA A 87 2.74 -3.45 -1.78
C ALA A 87 1.43 -3.73 -1.05
N ASP A 88 1.41 -4.60 -0.04
CA ASP A 88 0.22 -4.94 0.74
C ASP A 88 -0.25 -3.79 1.64
N PHE A 89 0.71 -3.09 2.24
CA PHE A 89 0.40 -2.01 3.18
C PHE A 89 -0.26 -0.81 2.50
N ARG A 90 0.12 -0.52 1.26
CA ARG A 90 -0.52 0.50 0.41
C ARG A 90 -2.01 0.27 0.18
N TYR A 91 -2.47 -0.98 0.22
CA TYR A 91 -3.88 -1.30 0.09
C TYR A 91 -4.64 -1.14 1.41
N LYS A 92 -4.00 -1.41 2.54
CA LYS A 92 -4.63 -1.53 3.88
C LYS A 92 -4.51 -0.27 4.75
N ALA A 93 -3.46 0.54 4.58
CA ALA A 93 -3.17 1.69 5.45
C ALA A 93 -3.28 3.05 4.72
N GLY A 94 -3.46 4.11 5.52
CA GLY A 94 -3.42 5.49 5.05
C GLY A 94 -2.01 5.93 4.63
N PHE A 95 -1.91 6.96 3.78
CA PHE A 95 -0.62 7.43 3.25
C PHE A 95 0.34 7.94 4.34
N ALA A 96 -0.18 8.52 5.42
CA ALA A 96 0.65 8.95 6.55
C ALA A 96 1.38 7.76 7.21
N ARG A 97 0.62 6.71 7.55
CA ARG A 97 1.17 5.48 8.12
C ARG A 97 2.16 4.79 7.18
N LEU A 98 1.91 4.79 5.87
CA LEU A 98 2.88 4.28 4.89
C LEU A 98 4.24 5.00 4.99
N LYS A 99 4.25 6.32 5.16
CA LYS A 99 5.49 7.09 5.32
C LYS A 99 6.20 6.79 6.62
N GLU A 100 5.44 6.65 7.71
CA GLU A 100 5.96 6.30 9.03
C GLU A 100 6.66 4.94 8.99
N GLU A 101 6.02 3.92 8.43
CA GLU A 101 6.62 2.58 8.30
C GLU A 101 7.86 2.60 7.41
N ILE A 102 7.82 3.30 6.27
CA ILE A 102 9.00 3.47 5.41
C ILE A 102 10.14 4.20 6.15
N GLY A 103 9.83 5.08 7.11
CA GLY A 103 10.82 5.76 7.94
C GLY A 103 11.58 4.82 8.90
N LYS A 104 11.01 3.66 9.22
CA LYS A 104 11.63 2.61 10.05
C LYS A 104 12.50 1.64 9.24
N CYS A 105 12.45 1.73 7.90
CA CYS A 105 13.10 0.80 7.00
C CYS A 105 14.51 1.25 6.59
N GLN A 106 15.40 0.29 6.43
CA GLN A 106 16.63 0.44 5.64
C GLN A 106 16.37 0.11 4.17
N LEU A 107 17.06 0.79 3.24
CA LEU A 107 17.01 0.45 1.81
C LEU A 107 18.15 -0.50 1.46
N LEU A 108 17.79 -1.68 0.96
CA LEU A 108 18.73 -2.71 0.49
C LEU A 108 18.38 -3.10 -0.93
N CYS A 109 19.36 -3.50 -1.75
CA CYS A 109 19.01 -4.12 -3.03
C CYS A 109 18.44 -5.52 -2.80
N ALA A 110 17.67 -6.03 -3.76
CA ALA A 110 17.00 -7.34 -3.65
C ALA A 110 17.95 -8.49 -3.27
N ASN A 111 19.23 -8.44 -3.67
CA ASN A 111 20.21 -9.46 -3.31
C ASN A 111 20.70 -9.29 -1.87
N CYS A 112 21.15 -8.10 -1.48
CA CYS A 112 21.54 -7.82 -0.10
C CYS A 112 20.38 -8.05 0.88
N HIS A 113 19.16 -7.70 0.48
CA HIS A 113 17.96 -7.92 1.28
C HIS A 113 17.75 -9.40 1.58
N ARG A 114 17.86 -10.28 0.56
CA ARG A 114 17.74 -11.74 0.75
C ARG A 114 18.86 -12.31 1.62
N ILE A 115 20.10 -11.82 1.47
CA ILE A 115 21.23 -12.26 2.29
C ILE A 115 20.98 -11.89 3.76
N VAL A 116 20.58 -10.65 4.05
CA VAL A 116 20.30 -10.21 5.42
C VAL A 116 19.16 -11.04 6.03
N HIS A 117 18.06 -11.26 5.31
CA HIS A 117 16.99 -12.15 5.79
C HIS A 117 17.47 -13.56 6.12
N TYR A 118 18.33 -14.13 5.28
CA TYR A 118 18.92 -15.44 5.56
C TYR A 118 19.78 -15.40 6.82
N GLU A 119 20.61 -14.37 6.99
CA GLU A 119 21.46 -14.20 8.18
C GLU A 119 20.62 -14.02 9.46
N GLU A 120 19.51 -13.29 9.41
CA GLU A 120 18.62 -13.05 10.56
C GLU A 120 17.86 -14.30 11.01
N ILE A 121 17.50 -15.18 10.08
CA ILE A 121 16.77 -16.43 10.39
C ILE A 121 17.71 -17.52 10.93
N ASN A 122 18.98 -17.51 10.52
CA ASN A 122 19.96 -18.56 10.84
C ASN A 122 20.94 -18.16 11.96
N GLN A 123 20.65 -17.08 12.70
CA GLN A 123 21.31 -16.69 13.96
C GLN A 123 20.47 -17.14 15.15
#